data_AF-A0A1X2L9Z9-F1
#
_entry.id   AF-A0A1X2L9Z9-F1
#
_cell.length_a   1.000
_cell.length_b   1.000
_cell.length_c   1.000
_cell.angle_alpha   90.00
_cell.angle_beta   90.00
_cell.angle_gamma   90.00
#
_symmetry.space_group_name_H-M   'P 1'
#
loop_
_entity.id
_entity.type
_entity.pdbx_description
1 polymer ?
#
loop_
_entity_poly.entity_id
_entity_poly.type
_entity_poly.pdbx_seq_one_letter_code
_entity_poly.pdbx_strand_id
1 'polypeptide(L)'
;MADLVARRAIALWRRLLSSPALTLNGWVVFNLPRTVTALGGGLLTGLVGVHVYMLAAEPDLPRYFVAYVLVLAGACLTAASAMVVGVKPAVPQAGWYLGSLVCSAFLALYLVTRWVSLPGLVTMTARWDFAPGTLGMACAAAFIVVHTTVLSGINVAYPRRQQWYD
;
A
#
# COMPACT_ATOMS: atom_id res chain seq x y z
N MET A 1 -0.29 -4.01 25.34
CA MET A 1 -0.67 -5.24 24.61
C MET A 1 -0.62 -5.09 23.09
N ALA A 2 -1.15 -4.01 22.50
CA ALA A 2 -1.11 -3.77 21.04
C ALA A 2 0.31 -3.82 20.44
N ASP A 3 1.30 -3.26 21.15
CA ASP A 3 2.70 -3.24 20.68
C ASP A 3 3.36 -4.64 20.66
N LEU A 4 2.96 -5.53 21.58
CA LEU A 4 3.41 -6.93 21.61
C LEU A 4 2.79 -7.77 20.49
N VAL A 5 1.51 -7.53 20.19
CA VAL A 5 0.79 -8.18 19.08
C VAL A 5 1.36 -7.72 17.74
N ALA A 6 1.60 -6.42 17.56
CA ALA A 6 2.22 -5.86 16.36
C ALA A 6 3.63 -6.43 16.15
N ARG A 7 4.48 -6.48 17.19
CA ARG A 7 5.83 -7.05 17.10
C ARG A 7 5.82 -8.54 16.75
N ARG A 8 4.92 -9.33 17.34
CA ARG A 8 4.77 -10.76 17.02
C ARG A 8 4.26 -10.99 15.61
N ALA A 9 3.26 -10.21 15.17
CA ALA A 9 2.77 -10.26 13.80
C ALA A 9 3.87 -9.91 12.79
N ILE A 10 4.65 -8.86 13.04
CA ILE A 10 5.80 -8.47 12.20
C ILE A 10 6.87 -9.57 12.17
N ALA A 11 7.18 -10.21 13.31
CA ALA A 11 8.17 -11.28 13.37
C ALA A 11 7.72 -12.53 12.60
N LEU A 12 6.46 -12.92 12.74
CA LEU A 12 5.87 -14.07 12.04
C LEU A 12 5.78 -13.79 10.53
N TRP A 13 5.38 -12.58 10.16
CA TRP A 13 5.34 -12.08 8.80
C TRP A 13 6.73 -12.09 8.15
N ARG A 14 7.75 -11.60 8.87
CA ARG A 14 9.14 -11.61 8.40
C ARG A 14 9.63 -13.04 8.17
N ARG A 15 9.31 -13.97 9.06
CA ARG A 15 9.71 -15.39 8.96
C ARG A 15 9.06 -16.09 7.75
N LEU A 16 7.81 -15.76 7.44
CA LEU A 16 7.11 -16.28 6.25
C LEU A 16 7.73 -15.72 4.95
N LEU A 17 8.00 -14.41 4.91
CA LEU A 17 8.58 -13.75 3.74
C LEU A 17 10.05 -14.12 3.49
N SER A 18 10.78 -14.51 4.53
CA SER A 18 12.15 -15.03 4.41
C SER A 18 12.20 -16.54 4.18
N SER A 19 11.07 -17.19 3.88
CA SER A 19 11.07 -18.61 3.60
C SER A 19 11.74 -18.90 2.25
N PRO A 20 12.51 -19.99 2.11
CA PRO A 20 13.25 -20.31 0.89
C PRO A 20 12.37 -20.37 -0.36
N ALA A 21 11.10 -20.78 -0.20
CA ALA A 21 10.12 -20.79 -1.27
C ALA A 21 9.75 -19.38 -1.78
N LEU A 22 9.60 -18.41 -0.88
CA LEU A 22 9.24 -17.02 -1.20
C LEU A 22 10.44 -16.16 -1.62
N THR A 23 11.66 -16.56 -1.26
CA THR A 23 12.88 -15.92 -1.76
C THR A 23 13.35 -16.53 -3.08
N LEU A 24 12.61 -17.52 -3.63
CA LEU A 24 13.03 -18.34 -4.78
C LEU A 24 14.46 -18.89 -4.57
N ASN A 25 14.78 -19.34 -3.35
CA ASN A 25 16.11 -19.77 -2.92
C ASN A 25 17.23 -18.73 -3.14
N GLY A 26 16.90 -17.45 -3.34
CA GLY A 26 17.84 -16.38 -3.67
C GLY A 26 18.27 -16.34 -5.14
N TRP A 27 17.64 -17.12 -6.03
CA TRP A 27 18.02 -17.21 -7.45
C TRP A 27 17.50 -16.03 -8.30
N VAL A 28 16.47 -15.32 -7.85
CA VAL A 28 15.88 -14.19 -8.59
C VAL A 28 15.91 -12.94 -7.72
N VAL A 29 16.74 -11.98 -8.10
CA VAL A 29 16.86 -10.68 -7.45
C VAL A 29 16.81 -9.59 -8.51
N PHE A 30 15.84 -8.68 -8.43
CA PHE A 30 15.74 -7.52 -9.31
C PHE A 30 16.36 -6.29 -8.64
N ASN A 31 17.53 -5.88 -9.13
CA ASN A 31 18.27 -4.73 -8.62
C ASN A 31 17.87 -3.42 -9.32
N LEU A 32 16.58 -3.10 -9.36
CA LEU A 32 16.05 -1.83 -9.88
C LEU A 32 15.43 -0.98 -8.76
N PRO A 33 16.22 -0.50 -7.78
CA PRO A 33 15.72 0.15 -6.57
C PRO A 33 14.86 1.38 -6.83
N ARG A 34 15.19 2.18 -7.85
CA ARG A 34 14.39 3.35 -8.21
C ARG A 34 13.07 2.97 -8.88
N THR A 35 13.06 1.95 -9.72
CA THR A 35 11.85 1.48 -10.41
C THR A 35 10.87 0.86 -9.43
N VAL A 36 11.36 0.04 -8.49
CA VAL A 36 10.53 -0.56 -7.44
C VAL A 36 9.93 0.52 -6.53
N THR A 37 10.73 1.51 -6.12
CA THR A 37 10.24 2.64 -5.34
C THR A 37 9.26 3.51 -6.13
N ALA A 38 9.52 3.77 -7.41
CA ALA A 38 8.62 4.52 -8.28
C ALA A 38 7.29 3.78 -8.48
N LEU A 39 7.31 2.45 -8.62
CA LEU A 39 6.12 1.61 -8.69
C LEU A 39 5.32 1.69 -7.37
N GLY A 40 5.99 1.55 -6.22
CA GLY A 40 5.35 1.69 -4.91
C GLY A 40 4.70 3.06 -4.73
N GLY A 41 5.42 4.15 -5.06
CA GLY A 41 4.88 5.51 -5.04
C GLY A 41 3.72 5.68 -6.02
N GLY A 42 3.84 5.15 -7.24
CA GLY A 42 2.82 5.18 -8.28
C GLY A 42 1.52 4.47 -7.89
N LEU A 43 1.61 3.35 -7.17
CA LEU A 43 0.44 2.64 -6.66
C LEU A 43 -0.28 3.44 -5.56
N LEU A 44 0.47 4.10 -4.68
CA LEU A 44 -0.12 4.98 -3.66
C LEU A 44 -0.76 6.22 -4.30
N THR A 45 -0.09 6.87 -5.26
CA THR A 45 -0.66 8.02 -5.97
C THR A 45 -1.83 7.63 -6.86
N GLY A 46 -1.82 6.44 -7.45
CA GLY A 46 -2.96 5.88 -8.17
C GLY A 46 -4.18 5.69 -7.27
N LEU A 47 -3.98 5.17 -6.04
CA LEU A 47 -5.03 5.09 -5.03
C LEU A 47 -5.59 6.47 -4.67
N VAL A 48 -4.74 7.49 -4.53
CA VAL A 48 -5.18 8.88 -4.34
C VAL A 48 -6.00 9.37 -5.54
N GLY A 49 -5.50 9.15 -6.76
CA GLY A 49 -6.17 9.57 -7.99
C GLY A 49 -7.58 8.99 -8.12
N VAL A 50 -7.76 7.72 -7.76
CA VAL A 50 -9.08 7.07 -7.72
C VAL A 50 -10.04 7.80 -6.77
N HIS A 51 -9.59 8.18 -5.58
CA HIS A 51 -10.45 8.85 -4.61
C HIS A 51 -10.71 10.32 -4.97
N VAL A 52 -9.74 11.01 -5.55
CA VAL A 52 -9.93 12.36 -6.10
C VAL A 52 -10.93 12.33 -7.25
N TYR A 53 -10.86 11.32 -8.11
CA TYR A 53 -11.86 11.11 -9.16
C TYR A 53 -13.27 10.95 -8.58
N MET A 54 -13.45 10.14 -7.53
CA MET A 54 -14.76 10.00 -6.88
C MET A 54 -15.27 11.34 -6.33
N LEU A 55 -14.40 12.16 -5.72
CA LEU A 55 -14.78 13.50 -5.23
C LEU A 55 -15.24 14.44 -6.34
N ALA A 56 -14.70 14.29 -7.56
CA ALA A 56 -15.04 15.12 -8.70
C ALA A 56 -16.26 14.58 -9.48
N ALA A 57 -16.44 13.26 -9.51
CA ALA A 57 -17.44 12.60 -10.33
C ALA A 57 -18.81 12.49 -9.65
N GLU A 58 -18.86 12.36 -8.32
CA GLU A 58 -20.12 12.18 -7.60
C GLU A 58 -20.60 13.50 -6.95
N PRO A 59 -21.80 13.98 -7.27
CA PRO A 59 -22.41 15.11 -6.58
C PRO A 59 -22.86 14.73 -5.16
N ASP A 60 -22.97 15.73 -4.27
CA ASP A 60 -23.57 15.61 -2.94
C ASP A 60 -22.96 14.55 -2.00
N LEU A 61 -21.64 14.37 -2.10
CA LEU A 61 -20.92 13.45 -1.23
C LEU A 61 -21.01 13.84 0.26
N PRO A 62 -21.26 12.88 1.16
CA PRO A 62 -21.26 13.15 2.60
C PRO A 62 -19.91 13.69 3.09
N ARG A 63 -19.94 14.67 3.99
CA ARG A 63 -18.73 15.30 4.56
C ARG A 63 -17.76 14.30 5.19
N TYR A 64 -18.28 13.23 5.79
CA TYR A 64 -17.44 12.18 6.38
C TYR A 64 -16.62 11.43 5.31
N PHE A 65 -17.16 11.27 4.09
CA PHE A 65 -16.43 10.65 2.99
C PHE A 65 -15.32 11.57 2.49
N VAL A 66 -15.60 12.87 2.36
CA VAL A 66 -14.58 13.88 2.01
C VAL A 66 -13.45 13.88 3.03
N ALA A 67 -13.76 13.89 4.32
CA ALA A 67 -12.76 13.81 5.39
C ALA A 67 -11.91 12.53 5.30
N TYR A 68 -12.56 11.38 5.06
CA TYR A 68 -11.88 10.11 4.83
C TYR A 68 -10.91 10.18 3.64
N VAL A 69 -11.34 10.73 2.49
CA VAL A 69 -10.50 10.88 1.30
C VAL A 69 -9.28 11.76 1.59
N LEU A 70 -9.47 12.88 2.30
CA LEU A 70 -8.37 13.78 2.66
C LEU A 70 -7.33 13.09 3.57
N VAL A 71 -7.79 12.34 4.57
CA VAL A 71 -6.91 11.57 5.46
C VAL A 71 -6.16 10.49 4.68
N LEU A 72 -6.87 9.73 3.84
CA LEU A 72 -6.27 8.69 3.02
C LEU A 72 -5.21 9.28 2.07
N ALA A 73 -5.55 10.36 1.37
CA ALA A 73 -4.66 11.05 0.44
C ALA A 73 -3.42 11.58 1.16
N GLY A 74 -3.60 12.25 2.30
CA GLY A 74 -2.49 12.74 3.11
C GLY A 74 -1.55 11.61 3.55
N ALA A 75 -2.11 10.49 4.02
CA ALA A 75 -1.32 9.34 4.46
C ALA A 75 -0.55 8.67 3.30
N CYS A 76 -1.21 8.47 2.14
CA CYS A 76 -0.58 7.93 0.94
C CYS A 76 0.54 8.83 0.40
N LEU A 77 0.31 10.14 0.31
CA LEU A 77 1.30 11.10 -0.17
C LEU A 77 2.48 11.23 0.80
N THR A 78 2.22 11.18 2.11
CA THR A 78 3.27 11.16 3.13
C THR A 78 4.13 9.90 3.01
N ALA A 79 3.51 8.73 2.86
CA ALA A 79 4.22 7.47 2.66
C ALA A 79 5.06 7.47 1.38
N ALA A 80 4.48 7.89 0.25
CA ALA A 80 5.17 7.97 -1.04
C ALA A 80 6.36 8.95 -0.98
N SER A 81 6.17 10.11 -0.34
CA SER A 81 7.25 11.08 -0.15
C SER A 81 8.38 10.51 0.70
N ALA A 82 8.04 9.86 1.82
CA ALA A 82 9.03 9.22 2.70
C ALA A 82 9.86 8.15 1.98
N MET A 83 9.28 7.40 1.03
CA MET A 83 10.02 6.40 0.24
C MET A 83 11.14 7.00 -0.63
N VAL A 84 11.01 8.25 -1.05
CA VAL A 84 11.96 8.92 -1.96
C VAL A 84 13.01 9.72 -1.20
N VAL A 85 12.72 10.15 0.03
CA VAL A 85 13.64 10.93 0.86
C VAL A 85 14.77 10.05 1.38
N GLY A 86 15.87 10.00 0.63
CA GLY A 86 17.08 9.20 0.91
C GLY A 86 18.00 9.73 2.01
N VAL A 87 17.56 10.68 2.83
CA VAL A 87 18.41 11.33 3.86
C VAL A 87 18.87 10.33 4.92
N LYS A 88 18.00 9.37 5.29
CA LYS A 88 18.31 8.27 6.20
C LYS A 88 17.65 7.00 5.70
N PRO A 89 18.32 5.83 5.72
CA PRO A 89 17.73 4.57 5.25
C PRO A 89 16.47 4.15 6.02
N ALA A 90 16.31 4.62 7.26
CA ALA A 90 15.11 4.40 8.06
C ALA A 90 13.86 5.11 7.50
N VAL A 91 14.03 6.25 6.80
CA VAL A 91 12.90 7.06 6.31
C VAL A 91 12.18 6.37 5.16
N PRO A 92 12.86 5.86 4.11
CA PRO A 92 12.22 5.07 3.07
C PRO A 92 11.56 3.81 3.60
N GLN A 93 12.20 3.13 4.55
CA GLN A 93 11.63 1.92 5.17
C GLN A 93 10.36 2.25 5.97
N ALA A 94 10.32 3.37 6.69
CA ALA A 94 9.11 3.85 7.35
C ALA A 94 8.00 4.19 6.34
N GLY A 95 8.35 4.78 5.20
CA GLY A 95 7.41 5.03 4.10
C GLY A 95 6.74 3.75 3.60
N TRP A 96 7.52 2.68 3.38
CA TRP A 96 6.98 1.37 2.99
C TRP A 96 6.03 0.76 4.01
N TYR A 97 6.38 0.79 5.31
CA TYR A 97 5.48 0.29 6.36
C TYR A 97 4.21 1.13 6.48
N LEU A 98 4.32 2.46 6.41
CA LEU A 98 3.17 3.36 6.44
C LEU A 98 2.24 3.10 5.26
N GLY A 99 2.81 2.97 4.05
CA GLY A 99 2.05 2.60 2.85
C GLY A 99 1.29 1.30 3.03
N SER A 100 1.93 0.26 3.57
CA SER A 100 1.25 -1.02 3.82
C SER A 100 0.15 -0.91 4.88
N LEU A 101 0.38 -0.17 5.95
CA LEU A 101 -0.64 0.07 6.98
C LEU A 101 -1.88 0.74 6.36
N VAL A 102 -1.67 1.79 5.57
CA VAL A 102 -2.73 2.54 4.90
C VAL A 102 -3.47 1.65 3.88
N CYS A 103 -2.75 0.91 3.03
CA CYS A 103 -3.35 -0.01 2.07
C CYS A 103 -4.13 -1.14 2.75
N SER A 104 -3.62 -1.72 3.85
CA SER A 104 -4.34 -2.74 4.60
C SER A 104 -5.60 -2.19 5.27
N ALA A 105 -5.53 -0.99 5.86
CA ALA A 105 -6.70 -0.32 6.43
C ALA A 105 -7.76 -0.01 5.35
N PHE A 106 -7.32 0.49 4.20
CA PHE A 106 -8.17 0.71 3.03
C PHE A 106 -8.84 -0.58 2.57
N LEU A 107 -8.09 -1.69 2.40
CA LEU A 107 -8.65 -2.97 1.96
C LEU A 107 -9.64 -3.54 2.97
N ALA A 108 -9.36 -3.43 4.27
CA ALA A 108 -10.28 -3.86 5.31
C ALA A 108 -11.59 -3.06 5.23
N LEU A 109 -11.51 -1.73 5.14
CA LEU A 109 -12.68 -0.87 4.98
C LEU A 109 -13.44 -1.20 3.71
N TYR A 110 -12.74 -1.31 2.57
CA TYR A 110 -13.30 -1.67 1.28
C TYR A 110 -14.12 -2.96 1.37
N LEU A 111 -13.53 -4.03 1.93
CA LEU A 111 -14.21 -5.32 2.08
C LEU A 111 -15.43 -5.22 3.00
N VAL A 112 -15.34 -4.52 4.14
CA VAL A 112 -16.49 -4.31 5.04
C VAL A 112 -17.62 -3.57 4.32
N THR A 113 -17.28 -2.53 3.55
CA THR A 113 -18.26 -1.78 2.76
C THR A 113 -18.83 -2.54 1.58
N ARG A 114 -18.34 -3.76 1.26
CA ARG A 114 -19.01 -4.67 0.30
C ARG A 114 -20.18 -5.42 0.92
N TRP A 115 -20.25 -5.51 2.24
CA TRP A 115 -21.34 -6.15 2.97
C TRP A 115 -22.33 -5.15 3.58
N VAL A 116 -21.89 -3.92 3.81
CA VAL A 116 -22.69 -2.89 4.49
C VAL A 116 -22.77 -1.63 3.63
N SER A 117 -23.99 -1.12 3.43
CA SER A 117 -24.23 0.17 2.79
C SER A 117 -23.99 1.31 3.78
N LEU A 118 -23.26 2.34 3.35
CA LEU A 118 -23.08 3.56 4.13
C LEU A 118 -24.11 4.63 3.73
N PRO A 119 -24.71 5.35 4.70
CA PRO A 119 -25.71 6.39 4.40
C PRO A 119 -25.17 7.50 3.50
N GLY A 120 -25.73 7.67 2.31
CA GLY A 120 -25.25 8.66 1.33
C GLY A 120 -24.08 8.18 0.46
N LEU A 121 -23.74 6.88 0.50
CA LEU A 121 -22.76 6.23 -0.39
C LEU A 121 -23.30 4.91 -0.96
N VAL A 122 -24.63 4.78 -1.10
CA VAL A 122 -25.29 3.53 -1.53
C VAL A 122 -24.94 3.17 -2.99
N THR A 123 -24.54 4.16 -3.79
CA THR A 123 -24.03 3.96 -5.16
C THR A 123 -22.63 3.33 -5.18
N MET A 124 -21.84 3.53 -4.10
CA MET A 124 -20.43 3.12 -4.01
C MET A 124 -20.20 1.89 -3.12
N THR A 125 -21.11 1.65 -2.16
CA THR A 125 -21.04 0.60 -1.14
C THR A 125 -22.06 -0.50 -1.39
N ALA A 126 -21.89 -1.67 -0.75
CA ALA A 126 -22.67 -2.89 -0.92
C ALA A 126 -22.75 -3.45 -2.36
N ARG A 127 -21.78 -3.10 -3.21
CA ARG A 127 -21.70 -3.46 -4.62
C ARG A 127 -20.30 -3.91 -5.00
N TRP A 128 -20.16 -4.98 -5.77
CA TRP A 128 -18.84 -5.46 -6.21
C TRP A 128 -18.42 -4.93 -7.58
N ASP A 129 -19.38 -4.43 -8.36
CA ASP A 129 -19.26 -3.93 -9.72
C ASP A 129 -18.85 -2.45 -9.81
N PHE A 130 -18.56 -1.80 -8.68
CA PHE A 130 -18.13 -0.40 -8.67
C PHE A 130 -16.66 -0.27 -9.11
N ALA A 131 -16.46 0.03 -10.40
CA ALA A 131 -15.15 0.07 -11.06
C ALA A 131 -14.10 0.95 -10.34
N PRO A 132 -14.39 2.20 -9.91
CA PRO A 132 -13.42 2.99 -9.15
C PRO A 132 -12.99 2.30 -7.86
N GLY A 133 -13.91 1.65 -7.15
CA GLY A 133 -13.59 0.86 -5.95
C GLY A 133 -12.66 -0.32 -6.25
N THR A 134 -12.94 -1.06 -7.33
CA THR A 134 -12.10 -2.20 -7.75
C THR A 134 -10.70 -1.76 -8.17
N LEU A 135 -10.57 -0.63 -8.86
CA LEU A 135 -9.27 -0.05 -9.20
C LEU A 135 -8.49 0.36 -7.94
N GLY A 136 -9.15 1.00 -6.97
CA GLY A 136 -8.54 1.31 -5.67
C GLY A 136 -8.06 0.06 -4.93
N MET A 137 -8.88 -1.00 -4.91
CA MET A 137 -8.51 -2.31 -4.36
C MET A 137 -7.28 -2.88 -5.07
N ALA A 138 -7.24 -2.84 -6.40
CA ALA A 138 -6.10 -3.32 -7.17
C ALA A 138 -4.81 -2.56 -6.84
N CYS A 139 -4.86 -1.22 -6.76
CA CYS A 139 -3.72 -0.40 -6.36
C CYS A 139 -3.21 -0.77 -4.96
N ALA A 140 -4.10 -0.89 -3.98
CA ALA A 140 -3.74 -1.21 -2.61
C ALA A 140 -3.19 -2.64 -2.46
N ALA A 141 -3.82 -3.63 -3.11
CA ALA A 141 -3.37 -5.02 -3.10
C ALA A 141 -2.01 -5.16 -3.80
N ALA A 142 -1.85 -4.53 -4.98
CA ALA A 142 -0.58 -4.52 -5.69
C ALA A 142 0.53 -3.86 -4.87
N PHE A 143 0.23 -2.79 -4.14
CA PHE A 143 1.22 -2.15 -3.26
C PHE A 143 1.71 -3.12 -2.17
N ILE A 144 0.79 -3.84 -1.52
CA ILE A 144 1.14 -4.84 -0.51
C ILE A 144 2.00 -5.94 -1.13
N VAL A 145 1.62 -6.45 -2.32
CA VAL A 145 2.42 -7.44 -3.04
C VAL A 145 3.83 -6.92 -3.32
N VAL A 146 3.97 -5.70 -3.86
CA VAL A 146 5.28 -5.09 -4.12
C VAL A 146 6.09 -4.99 -2.81
N HIS A 147 5.50 -4.51 -1.71
CA HIS A 147 6.22 -4.42 -0.44
C HIS A 147 6.61 -5.82 0.09
N THR A 148 5.77 -6.85 -0.07
CA THR A 148 6.15 -8.21 0.31
C THR A 148 7.35 -8.72 -0.47
N THR A 149 7.46 -8.42 -1.77
CA THR A 149 8.64 -8.78 -2.58
C THR A 149 9.90 -8.01 -2.18
N VAL A 150 9.76 -6.78 -1.68
CA VAL A 150 10.88 -6.00 -1.12
C VAL A 150 11.37 -6.61 0.19
N LEU A 151 10.44 -7.09 1.03
CA LEU A 151 10.76 -7.72 2.30
C LEU A 151 11.33 -9.13 2.14
N SER A 152 10.92 -9.89 1.12
CA SER A 152 11.50 -11.20 0.79
C SER A 152 12.88 -11.10 0.12
N GLY A 153 13.28 -9.91 -0.32
CA GLY A 153 14.56 -9.69 -1.01
C GLY A 153 14.54 -10.06 -2.49
N ILE A 154 13.36 -10.37 -3.07
CA ILE A 154 13.21 -10.52 -4.53
C ILE A 154 13.45 -9.16 -5.21
N ASN A 155 12.90 -8.08 -4.65
CA ASN A 155 13.06 -6.73 -5.18
C ASN A 155 13.91 -5.88 -4.22
N VAL A 156 14.89 -5.17 -4.77
CA VAL A 156 15.60 -4.13 -4.01
C VAL A 156 14.82 -2.83 -4.13
N ALA A 157 14.65 -2.10 -3.03
CA ALA A 157 14.05 -0.75 -3.03
C ALA A 157 15.10 0.31 -2.64
N TYR A 158 14.95 1.52 -3.17
CA TYR A 158 15.81 2.66 -2.81
C TYR A 158 15.75 2.91 -1.29
N PRO A 159 16.89 3.17 -0.61
CA PRO A 159 18.22 3.48 -1.12
C PRO A 159 19.19 2.29 -1.21
N ARG A 160 18.75 1.07 -0.88
CA ARG A 160 19.64 -0.09 -0.91
C ARG A 160 20.02 -0.44 -2.34
N ARG A 161 21.26 -0.88 -2.53
CA ARG A 161 21.77 -1.49 -3.76
C ARG A 161 22.45 -2.79 -3.35
N GLN A 162 22.19 -3.88 -4.07
CA GLN A 162 23.04 -5.07 -3.98
C GLN A 162 24.11 -4.96 -5.07
N GLN A 163 25.37 -5.16 -4.69
CA GLN A 163 26.46 -5.33 -5.65
C GLN A 163 26.36 -6.75 -6.19
N TRP A 164 26.23 -6.89 -7.51
CA TRP A 164 26.42 -8.17 -8.17
C TRP A 164 27.92 -8.45 -8.19
N TYR A 165 28.31 -9.64 -7.74
CA TYR A 165 29.58 -10.23 -8.14
C TYR A 165 29.23 -11.17 -9.30
N ASP A 166 29.75 -10.86 -10.49
CA ASP A 166 29.78 -11.78 -11.62
C ASP A 166 30.74 -12.94 -11.33
#